data_AF-A0A8X6WKK4-F1
#
_entry.id   AF-A0A8X6WKK4-F1
#
_cell.length_a   1.000
_cell.length_b   1.000
_cell.length_c   1.000
_cell.angle_alpha   90.00
_cell.angle_beta   90.00
_cell.angle_gamma   90.00
#
_symmetry.space_group_name_H-M   'P 1'
#
loop_
_entity.id
_entity.type
_entity.pdbx_description
1 polymer ?
#
loop_
_entity_poly.entity_id
_entity_poly.type
_entity_poly.pdbx_seq_one_letter_code
_entity_poly.pdbx_strand_id
1 'polypeptide(L)'
;MLVRDATEYTSQSPLVRIDSTLKSARYISGVLRPGSLPFIRALRNPTLQLDNTRLHVAGIVRTFLIQKMFDCYPDLHVHQISRQ
;
A
#
# COMPACT_ATOMS: atom_id res chain seq x y z
N MET A 1 -13.17 -4.49 -11.35
CA MET A 1 -11.73 -4.44 -11.72
C MET A 1 -10.94 -5.25 -10.70
N LEU A 2 -9.97 -6.05 -11.11
CA LEU A 2 -9.04 -6.71 -10.20
C LEU A 2 -7.78 -5.85 -10.08
N VAL A 3 -7.29 -5.63 -8.86
CA VAL A 3 -6.07 -4.85 -8.61
C VAL A 3 -5.12 -5.67 -7.76
N ARG A 4 -3.84 -5.61 -8.14
CA ARG A 4 -2.72 -6.00 -7.29
C ARG A 4 -2.08 -4.75 -6.75
N ASP A 5 -1.80 -4.74 -5.45
CA ASP A 5 -1.43 -3.53 -4.75
C ASP A 5 0.01 -3.51 -4.26
N ALA A 6 0.62 -4.67 -4.05
CA ALA A 6 2.02 -4.80 -3.69
C ALA A 6 2.68 -5.98 -4.41
N THR A 7 3.95 -5.80 -4.74
CA THR A 7 4.80 -6.81 -5.35
C THR A 7 6.21 -6.63 -4.85
N GLU A 8 6.86 -7.73 -4.56
CA GLU A 8 8.28 -7.84 -4.26
C GLU A 8 8.95 -8.67 -5.37
N TYR A 9 10.28 -8.74 -5.39
CA TYR A 9 11.03 -9.49 -6.39
C TYR A 9 10.59 -10.96 -6.53
N THR A 10 10.27 -11.64 -5.41
CA THR A 10 9.95 -13.07 -5.40
C THR A 10 8.48 -13.39 -5.15
N SER A 11 7.67 -12.39 -4.78
CA SER A 11 6.33 -12.63 -4.24
C SER A 11 5.38 -11.46 -4.50
N GLN A 12 4.08 -11.71 -4.38
CA GLN A 12 3.04 -10.73 -4.72
C GLN A 12 1.89 -10.77 -3.72
N SER A 13 1.31 -9.60 -3.41
CA SER A 13 0.09 -9.55 -2.58
C SER A 13 -1.10 -10.13 -3.34
N PRO A 14 -2.11 -10.71 -2.67
CA PRO A 14 -3.30 -11.25 -3.33
C PRO A 14 -4.00 -10.23 -4.24
N LEU A 15 -4.64 -10.71 -5.31
CA LEU A 15 -5.51 -9.87 -6.14
C LEU A 15 -6.77 -9.51 -5.36
N VAL A 16 -7.12 -8.23 -5.35
CA VAL A 16 -8.34 -7.75 -4.70
C VAL A 16 -9.34 -7.26 -5.75
N ARG A 17 -10.59 -7.71 -5.60
CA ARG A 17 -11.69 -7.28 -6.45
C ARG A 17 -12.26 -5.94 -5.98
N ILE A 18 -12.33 -5.00 -6.91
CA ILE A 18 -12.91 -3.68 -6.74
C ILE A 18 -14.15 -3.59 -7.61
N ASP A 19 -15.31 -3.45 -6.98
CA ASP A 19 -16.61 -3.41 -7.66
C ASP A 19 -17.08 -1.99 -8.02
N SER A 20 -16.32 -0.95 -7.67
CA SER A 20 -16.68 0.44 -7.99
C SER A 20 -15.46 1.37 -8.03
N THR A 21 -15.67 2.65 -8.35
CA THR A 21 -14.65 3.70 -8.19
C THR A 21 -14.02 3.67 -6.79
N LEU A 22 -12.70 3.69 -6.75
CA LEU A 22 -11.92 3.60 -5.52
C LEU A 22 -11.76 5.00 -4.91
N LYS A 23 -12.33 5.20 -3.72
CA LYS A 23 -12.08 6.37 -2.88
C LYS A 23 -11.03 6.03 -1.82
N SER A 24 -10.31 7.01 -1.30
CA SER A 24 -9.20 6.81 -0.35
C SER A 24 -9.55 5.91 0.85
N ALA A 25 -10.73 6.08 1.47
CA ALA A 25 -11.17 5.21 2.57
C ALA A 25 -11.44 3.76 2.12
N ARG A 26 -12.08 3.59 0.94
CA ARG A 26 -12.37 2.26 0.36
C ARG A 26 -11.11 1.59 -0.17
N TYR A 27 -10.11 2.36 -0.56
CA TYR A 27 -8.77 1.86 -0.87
C TYR A 27 -8.10 1.27 0.37
N ILE A 28 -8.17 1.97 1.52
CA ILE A 28 -7.63 1.43 2.78
C ILE A 28 -8.34 0.12 3.18
N SER A 29 -9.68 0.14 3.27
CA SER A 29 -10.43 -1.02 3.78
C SER A 29 -10.51 -2.16 2.77
N GLY A 30 -10.62 -1.84 1.48
CA GLY A 30 -10.84 -2.80 0.42
C GLY A 30 -9.57 -3.30 -0.25
N VAL A 31 -8.43 -2.62 -0.15
CA VAL A 31 -7.19 -3.02 -0.84
C VAL A 31 -6.03 -3.13 0.15
N LEU A 32 -5.70 -2.05 0.86
CA LEU A 32 -4.51 -2.04 1.73
C LEU A 32 -4.63 -3.03 2.88
N ARG A 33 -5.74 -3.04 3.62
CA ARG A 33 -5.94 -3.93 4.77
C ARG A 33 -5.95 -5.42 4.40
N PRO A 34 -6.73 -5.88 3.41
CA PRO A 34 -6.79 -7.30 3.08
C PRO A 34 -5.63 -7.78 2.19
N GLY A 35 -5.07 -6.90 1.35
CA GLY A 35 -4.04 -7.26 0.38
C GLY A 35 -2.63 -6.94 0.86
N SER A 36 -2.30 -5.65 0.90
CA SER A 36 -0.91 -5.22 1.05
C SER A 36 -0.38 -5.26 2.47
N LEU A 37 -1.19 -4.93 3.48
CA LEU A 37 -0.72 -4.88 4.86
C LEU A 37 -0.22 -6.24 5.39
N PRO A 38 -0.95 -7.37 5.19
CA PRO A 38 -0.44 -8.68 5.58
C PRO A 38 0.82 -9.08 4.80
N PHE A 39 0.84 -8.77 3.50
CA PHE A 39 1.98 -9.05 2.63
C PHE A 39 3.24 -8.31 3.09
N ILE A 40 3.14 -7.00 3.27
CA ILE A 40 4.21 -6.13 3.75
C ILE A 40 4.74 -6.59 5.11
N ARG A 41 3.85 -6.97 6.03
CA ARG A 41 4.21 -7.48 7.38
C ARG A 41 4.97 -8.80 7.37
N ALA A 42 4.91 -9.56 6.28
CA ALA A 42 5.68 -10.78 6.11
C ALA A 42 7.08 -10.51 5.55
N LEU A 43 7.35 -9.30 5.02
CA LEU A 43 8.64 -8.95 4.43
C LEU A 43 9.67 -8.61 5.51
N ARG A 44 10.95 -8.79 5.22
CA ARG A 44 12.03 -8.37 6.11
C ARG A 44 12.54 -7.00 5.66
N ASN A 45 12.34 -5.98 6.50
CA ASN A 45 12.76 -4.59 6.24
C ASN A 45 12.34 -4.08 4.85
N PRO A 46 11.03 -4.12 4.51
CA PRO A 46 10.58 -3.67 3.20
C PRO A 46 10.94 -2.21 2.98
N THR A 47 11.09 -1.79 1.72
CA THR A 47 11.07 -0.38 1.31
C THR A 47 9.91 -0.20 0.36
N LEU A 48 9.02 0.75 0.64
CA LEU A 48 7.86 0.96 -0.22
C LEU A 48 8.15 1.98 -1.31
N GLN A 49 7.79 1.59 -2.53
CA GLN A 49 7.70 2.48 -3.68
C GLN A 49 6.23 2.65 -4.03
N LEU A 50 5.77 3.90 -4.00
CA LEU A 50 4.42 4.28 -4.40
C LEU A 50 4.50 5.30 -5.54
N ASP A 51 3.54 5.23 -6.45
CA ASP A 51 3.34 6.28 -7.44
C ASP A 51 2.66 7.52 -6.81
N ASN A 52 2.60 8.61 -7.56
CA ASN A 52 1.96 9.86 -7.14
C ASN A 52 0.45 9.89 -7.46
N THR A 53 -0.24 8.74 -7.51
CA THR A 53 -1.69 8.74 -7.73
C THR A 53 -2.41 9.49 -6.61
N ARG A 54 -3.55 10.08 -6.95
CA ARG A 54 -4.40 10.84 -6.03
C ARG A 54 -4.78 10.08 -4.77
N LEU A 55 -4.80 8.74 -4.84
CA LEU A 55 -5.06 7.86 -3.71
C LEU A 55 -3.85 7.74 -2.77
N HIS A 56 -2.65 7.52 -3.29
CA HIS A 56 -1.44 7.38 -2.48
C HIS A 56 -0.99 8.70 -1.83
N VAL A 57 -1.22 9.84 -2.50
CA VAL A 57 -0.94 11.16 -1.94
C VAL A 57 -2.03 11.64 -0.97
N ALA A 58 -3.19 10.98 -0.92
CA ALA A 58 -4.27 11.38 -0.02
C ALA A 58 -3.81 11.22 1.43
N GLY A 59 -3.97 12.28 2.24
CA GLY A 59 -3.47 12.31 3.62
C GLY A 59 -3.93 11.12 4.46
N ILE A 60 -5.19 10.68 4.31
CA ILE A 60 -5.71 9.52 5.05
C ILE A 60 -4.98 8.21 4.71
N VAL A 61 -4.58 8.02 3.45
CA VAL A 61 -3.86 6.82 2.99
C VAL A 61 -2.41 6.88 3.46
N ARG A 62 -1.77 8.04 3.31
CA ARG A 62 -0.40 8.26 3.76
C ARG A 62 -0.27 8.07 5.27
N THR A 63 -1.16 8.67 6.06
CA THR A 63 -1.18 8.50 7.52
C THR A 63 -1.42 7.03 7.90
N PHE A 64 -2.34 6.33 7.23
CA PHE A 64 -2.58 4.92 7.49
C PHE A 64 -1.32 4.06 7.26
N LEU A 65 -0.64 4.25 6.13
CA LEU A 65 0.58 3.52 5.80
C LEU A 65 1.70 3.81 6.79
N ILE A 66 1.96 5.09 7.10
CA ILE A 66 2.97 5.48 8.09
C ILE A 66 2.67 4.84 9.45
N GLN A 67 1.44 4.96 9.96
CA GLN A 67 1.07 4.40 11.26
C GLN A 67 1.24 2.88 11.28
N LYS A 68 0.65 2.17 10.31
CA LYS A 68 0.65 0.71 10.31
C LYS A 68 2.01 0.10 10.00
N MET A 69 2.90 0.87 9.40
CA MET A 69 4.24 0.40 9.09
C MET A 69 5.28 0.81 10.11
N PHE A 70 5.17 1.98 10.78
CA PHE A 70 5.97 2.25 11.98
C PHE A 70 5.68 1.22 13.08
N ASP A 71 4.42 0.79 13.22
CA ASP A 71 4.03 -0.31 14.11
C ASP A 71 4.76 -1.64 13.78
N CYS A 72 5.30 -1.82 12.57
CA CYS A 72 5.84 -3.09 12.08
C CYS A 72 7.33 -3.04 11.72
N TYR A 73 7.86 -1.87 11.35
CA TYR A 73 9.22 -1.64 10.88
C TYR A 73 9.64 -0.21 11.26
N PRO A 74 10.29 0.00 12.42
CA PRO A 74 10.67 1.32 12.89
C PRO A 74 11.67 2.05 11.97
N ASP A 75 12.39 1.33 11.11
CA ASP A 75 13.40 1.87 10.18
C ASP A 75 12.90 2.01 8.73
N LEU A 76 11.59 1.91 8.50
CA LEU A 76 11.04 1.97 7.15
C LEU A 76 11.09 3.39 6.55
N HIS A 77 11.68 3.50 5.35
CA HIS A 77 11.58 4.68 4.50
C HIS A 77 10.52 4.50 3.41
N VAL A 78 9.55 5.42 3.36
CA VAL A 78 8.54 5.48 2.27
C VAL A 78 9.03 6.46 1.21
N HIS A 79 9.34 5.94 0.02
CA HIS A 79 9.76 6.77 -1.11
C HIS A 79 8.60 6.92 -2.10
N GLN A 80 8.20 8.17 -2.36
CA GLN A 80 7.31 8.48 -3.46
C GLN A 80 8.14 8.76 -4.71
N ILE A 81 7.85 8.04 -5.79
CA ILE A 81 8.51 8.29 -7.07
C ILE A 81 7.62 9.22 -7.87
N SER A 82 8.05 10.48 -8.00
CA SER A 82 7.46 11.39 -8.97
C SER A 82 7.92 10.98 -10.36
N ARG A 83 6.99 10.56 -11.22
CA ARG A 83 7.28 10.50 -12.66
C ARG A 83 7.28 11.93 -13.20
N GLN A 84 8.43 12.38 -13.68
CA GLN A 84 8.52 13.51 -14.61
C GLN A 84 7.94 13.11 -15.96
#